data_AF-A0A0A5JGG7-F1
#
_entry.id   AF-A0A0A5JGG7-F1
#
_cell.length_a   1.000
_cell.length_b   1.000
_cell.length_c   1.000
_cell.angle_alpha   90.00
_cell.angle_beta   90.00
_cell.angle_gamma   90.00
#
_symmetry.space_group_name_H-M   'P 1'
#
loop_
_entity.id
_entity.type
_entity.pdbx_description
1 polymer ?
#
loop_
_entity_poly.entity_id
_entity_poly.type
_entity_poly.pdbx_seq_one_letter_code
_entity_poly.pdbx_strand_id
1 'polypeptide(L)'
;MLTNWSVITKPVKNSSLGVSHRERYLMDKRHTNHRNSERLISIFGNEATTRKIALAGEAFRLMQVTSGKGGRPLTSYAMEYCLTLPKGYRPSTHQWRLIVKDCCIALAKLCDLNAEELKAFQKQIRAVLHQQKQDGNRGSGDHVHLIIGKVVGSRVLKELQKKKATKVIKQAFSLATLKHANMDHRQYKVVEKQRGRRLSTWQYQHQNSLETLEIEKLIKQIQTQSDKWTKAKLEGDFKQEQRQFNRIKRNLVRIEKYDLSSQHRRKLAVVRSTVKKRGL
;
A
#
# COMPACT_ATOMS: atom_id res chain seq x y z
N MET A 1 4.96 19.38 -16.10
CA MET A 1 4.74 19.74 -14.68
C MET A 1 3.57 18.92 -14.14
N LEU A 2 3.55 18.61 -12.84
CA LEU A 2 2.41 17.93 -12.24
C LEU A 2 1.20 18.87 -12.27
N THR A 3 0.00 18.37 -12.61
CA THR A 3 -1.22 19.20 -12.66
C THR A 3 -2.03 19.15 -11.38
N ASN A 4 -1.89 18.07 -10.60
CA ASN A 4 -2.52 17.84 -9.30
C ASN A 4 -1.73 16.75 -8.56
N TRP A 5 -1.81 16.72 -7.24
CA TRP A 5 -1.31 15.59 -6.47
C TRP A 5 -2.01 14.26 -6.81
N SER A 6 -1.36 13.16 -6.47
CA SER A 6 -1.86 11.81 -6.77
C SER A 6 -3.06 11.48 -5.89
N VAL A 7 -4.14 11.04 -6.54
CA VAL A 7 -5.31 10.46 -5.88
C VAL A 7 -5.72 9.18 -6.61
N ILE A 8 -5.84 8.09 -5.86
CA ILE A 8 -6.32 6.80 -6.35
C ILE A 8 -7.69 6.53 -5.74
N THR A 9 -8.68 6.28 -6.60
CA THR A 9 -10.06 6.04 -6.19
C THR A 9 -10.45 4.59 -6.41
N LYS A 10 -11.02 3.94 -5.39
CA LYS A 10 -11.45 2.55 -5.46
C LYS A 10 -12.77 2.34 -4.72
N PRO A 11 -13.73 1.58 -5.29
CA PRO A 11 -14.87 1.12 -4.52
C PRO A 11 -14.43 0.05 -3.51
N VAL A 12 -14.95 0.13 -2.29
CA VAL A 12 -14.76 -0.91 -1.27
C VAL A 12 -15.77 -2.03 -1.56
N LYS A 13 -15.33 -3.04 -2.32
CA LYS A 13 -16.14 -4.19 -2.75
C LYS A 13 -16.31 -5.20 -1.61
N ASN A 14 -17.23 -6.13 -1.78
CA ASN A 14 -17.58 -7.22 -0.84
C ASN A 14 -18.40 -6.73 0.36
N SER A 15 -19.31 -5.77 0.12
CA SER A 15 -20.33 -5.36 1.09
C SER A 15 -19.73 -5.03 2.48
N SER A 16 -20.37 -5.48 3.57
CA SER A 16 -19.91 -5.26 4.95
C SER A 16 -18.52 -5.87 5.22
N LEU A 17 -18.26 -7.06 4.71
CA LEU A 17 -16.95 -7.73 4.85
C LEU A 17 -15.82 -6.88 4.24
N GLY A 18 -16.07 -6.25 3.09
CA GLY A 18 -15.13 -5.35 2.44
C GLY A 18 -14.73 -4.18 3.31
N VAL A 19 -15.71 -3.55 3.95
CA VAL A 19 -15.51 -2.42 4.86
C VAL A 19 -14.72 -2.85 6.10
N SER A 20 -15.07 -4.00 6.69
CA SER A 20 -14.36 -4.57 7.84
C SER A 20 -12.92 -4.98 7.52
N HIS A 21 -12.69 -5.63 6.38
CA HIS A 21 -11.35 -5.96 5.90
C HIS A 21 -10.49 -4.71 5.69
N ARG A 22 -11.11 -3.64 5.19
CA ARG A 22 -10.39 -2.38 4.99
C ARG A 22 -9.97 -1.74 6.31
N GLU A 23 -10.84 -1.70 7.31
CA GLU A 23 -10.48 -1.19 8.65
C GLU A 23 -9.33 -1.99 9.26
N ARG A 24 -9.42 -3.32 9.23
CA ARG A 24 -8.35 -4.21 9.72
C ARG A 24 -7.04 -3.92 9.00
N TYR A 25 -7.07 -3.87 7.67
CA TYR A 25 -5.89 -3.55 6.87
C TYR A 25 -5.28 -2.22 7.31
N LEU A 26 -6.08 -1.15 7.37
CA LEU A 26 -5.58 0.22 7.57
C LEU A 26 -4.85 0.44 8.90
N MET A 27 -5.13 -0.40 9.89
CA MET A 27 -4.54 -0.33 11.23
C MET A 27 -3.51 -1.44 11.50
N ASP A 28 -3.34 -2.40 10.58
CA ASP A 28 -2.40 -3.51 10.76
C ASP A 28 -0.96 -3.10 10.47
N LYS A 29 -0.19 -2.82 11.52
CA LYS A 29 1.24 -2.47 11.43
C LYS A 29 2.11 -3.60 10.87
N ARG A 30 1.64 -4.86 10.92
CA ARG A 30 2.42 -6.05 10.49
C ARG A 30 2.14 -6.43 9.03
N HIS A 31 1.19 -5.77 8.39
CA HIS A 31 0.85 -6.06 7.00
C HIS A 31 2.06 -5.84 6.08
N THR A 32 2.26 -6.71 5.09
CA THR A 32 3.41 -6.65 4.17
C THR A 32 3.50 -5.32 3.42
N ASN A 33 2.36 -4.76 3.00
CA ASN A 33 2.31 -3.42 2.38
C ASN A 33 2.65 -2.26 3.33
N HIS A 34 2.73 -2.50 4.64
CA HIS A 34 3.06 -1.49 5.66
C HIS A 34 4.49 -1.61 6.17
N ARG A 35 5.33 -2.45 5.53
CA ARG A 35 6.75 -2.60 5.88
C ARG A 35 7.53 -1.28 5.93
N ASN A 36 7.14 -0.30 5.11
CA ASN A 36 7.76 1.03 5.05
C ASN A 36 6.93 2.10 5.76
N SER A 37 5.81 1.74 6.40
CA SER A 37 5.01 2.66 7.21
C SER A 37 5.68 2.84 8.58
N GLU A 38 5.98 4.09 8.93
CA GLU A 38 6.46 4.46 10.27
C GLU A 38 5.30 4.50 11.26
N ARG A 39 4.18 5.12 10.86
CA ARG A 39 3.04 5.36 11.75
C ARG A 39 1.73 5.24 11.00
N LEU A 40 0.75 4.62 11.67
CA LEU A 40 -0.64 4.54 11.24
C LEU A 40 -1.46 5.38 12.22
N ILE A 41 -2.09 6.45 11.74
CA ILE A 41 -2.74 7.45 12.59
C ILE A 41 -4.18 7.63 12.15
N SER A 42 -5.13 7.38 13.06
CA SER A 42 -6.53 7.70 12.83
C SER A 42 -6.73 9.22 12.89
N ILE A 43 -7.20 9.83 11.80
CA ILE A 43 -7.43 11.29 11.73
C ILE A 43 -8.91 11.66 11.74
N PHE A 44 -9.77 10.83 11.15
CA PHE A 44 -11.23 10.97 11.23
C PHE A 44 -11.91 9.62 11.43
N GLY A 45 -12.97 9.64 12.23
CA GLY A 45 -13.74 8.46 12.60
C GLY A 45 -12.91 7.43 13.37
N ASN A 46 -13.54 6.30 13.62
CA ASN A 46 -12.94 5.14 14.28
C ASN A 46 -13.63 3.86 13.77
N GLU A 47 -13.35 2.73 14.41
CA GLU A 47 -13.96 1.46 14.05
C GLU A 47 -15.51 1.51 14.09
N ALA A 48 -16.11 2.28 15.01
CA ALA A 48 -17.56 2.47 15.05
C ALA A 48 -18.08 3.21 13.81
N THR A 49 -17.30 4.14 13.24
CA THR A 49 -17.62 4.76 11.94
C THR A 49 -17.65 3.73 10.82
N THR A 50 -16.65 2.85 10.78
CA THR A 50 -16.58 1.72 9.84
C THR A 50 -17.79 0.79 10.00
N ARG A 51 -18.16 0.45 11.24
CA ARG A 51 -19.38 -0.34 11.52
C ARG A 51 -20.64 0.35 11.02
N LYS A 52 -20.78 1.67 11.21
CA LYS A 52 -21.92 2.45 10.69
C LYS A 52 -22.03 2.38 9.17
N ILE A 53 -20.91 2.49 8.46
CA ILE A 53 -20.88 2.35 6.99
C ILE A 53 -21.38 0.96 6.58
N ALA A 54 -20.92 -0.09 7.27
CA ALA A 54 -21.34 -1.46 6.99
C ALA A 54 -22.85 -1.65 7.25
N LEU A 55 -23.35 -1.18 8.39
CA LEU A 55 -24.76 -1.27 8.77
C LEU A 55 -25.66 -0.51 7.80
N ALA A 56 -25.28 0.71 7.38
CA ALA A 56 -26.05 1.48 6.40
C ALA A 56 -26.16 0.73 5.06
N GLY A 57 -25.07 0.11 4.61
CA GLY A 57 -25.05 -0.69 3.39
C GLY A 57 -25.91 -1.95 3.46
N GLU A 58 -25.86 -2.70 4.56
CA GLU A 58 -26.69 -3.89 4.75
C GLU A 58 -28.17 -3.53 4.91
N ALA A 59 -28.49 -2.46 5.67
CA ALA A 59 -29.86 -1.98 5.82
C ALA A 59 -30.48 -1.59 4.46
N PHE A 60 -29.73 -0.88 3.62
CA PHE A 60 -30.18 -0.56 2.27
C PHE A 60 -30.37 -1.82 1.41
N ARG A 61 -29.45 -2.78 1.49
CA ARG A 61 -29.55 -4.03 0.74
C ARG A 61 -30.77 -4.84 1.18
N LEU A 62 -31.04 -4.93 2.48
CA LEU A 62 -32.24 -5.57 3.03
C LEU A 62 -33.49 -4.89 2.48
N MET A 63 -33.55 -3.56 2.54
CA MET A 63 -34.64 -2.77 1.97
C MET A 63 -34.86 -3.07 0.47
N GLN A 64 -33.80 -3.20 -0.33
CA GLN A 64 -33.93 -3.57 -1.76
C GLN A 64 -34.61 -4.93 -1.93
N VAL A 65 -34.19 -5.93 -1.14
CA VAL A 65 -34.74 -7.28 -1.19
C VAL A 65 -36.19 -7.31 -0.73
N THR A 66 -36.51 -6.66 0.39
CA THR A 66 -37.87 -6.67 0.95
C THR A 66 -38.85 -5.84 0.14
N SER A 67 -38.39 -4.80 -0.56
CA SER A 67 -39.24 -3.96 -1.41
C SER A 67 -39.60 -4.60 -2.76
N GLY A 68 -39.12 -5.81 -3.06
CA GLY A 68 -39.34 -6.49 -4.34
C GLY A 68 -38.77 -5.75 -5.56
N LYS A 69 -37.97 -4.70 -5.36
CA LYS A 69 -37.37 -3.92 -6.44
C LYS A 69 -36.21 -4.73 -7.03
N GLY A 70 -36.44 -5.30 -8.20
CA GLY A 70 -35.41 -6.02 -8.96
C GLY A 70 -34.17 -5.17 -9.24
N GLY A 71 -33.09 -5.82 -9.65
CA GLY A 71 -31.84 -5.17 -10.06
C GLY A 71 -30.61 -5.72 -9.37
N ARG A 72 -29.43 -5.22 -9.79
CA ARG A 72 -28.15 -5.69 -9.25
C ARG A 72 -27.97 -5.21 -7.80
N PRO A 73 -27.71 -6.12 -6.84
CA PRO A 73 -27.45 -5.73 -5.46
C PRO A 73 -26.25 -4.80 -5.32
N LEU A 74 -26.31 -3.87 -4.36
CA LEU A 74 -25.17 -3.03 -4.02
C LEU A 74 -24.05 -3.86 -3.39
N THR A 75 -22.92 -3.98 -4.07
CA THR A 75 -21.75 -4.75 -3.61
C THR A 75 -20.63 -3.89 -3.02
N SER A 76 -20.77 -2.57 -3.08
CA SER A 76 -19.80 -1.62 -2.50
C SER A 76 -20.50 -0.58 -1.65
N TYR A 77 -20.20 -0.61 -0.35
CA TYR A 77 -20.83 0.28 0.64
C TYR A 77 -20.05 1.57 0.86
N ALA A 78 -18.81 1.65 0.38
CA ALA A 78 -17.97 2.83 0.50
C ALA A 78 -17.12 3.07 -0.74
N MET A 79 -16.64 4.31 -0.87
CA MET A 79 -15.54 4.68 -1.75
C MET A 79 -14.30 4.99 -0.91
N GLU A 80 -13.16 4.47 -1.36
CA GLU A 80 -11.86 4.81 -0.84
C GLU A 80 -11.13 5.77 -1.80
N TYR A 81 -10.61 6.85 -1.24
CA TYR A 81 -9.74 7.81 -1.88
C TYR A 81 -8.38 7.78 -1.17
N CYS A 82 -7.36 7.29 -1.85
CA CYS A 82 -5.98 7.36 -1.35
C CYS A 82 -5.35 8.67 -1.83
N LEU A 83 -5.18 9.62 -0.91
CA LEU A 83 -4.57 10.93 -1.13
C LEU A 83 -3.08 10.83 -0.82
N THR A 84 -2.21 10.94 -1.82
CA THR A 84 -0.78 10.66 -1.66
C THR A 84 0.08 11.85 -2.01
N LEU A 85 1.01 12.18 -1.11
CA LEU A 85 2.12 13.09 -1.39
C LEU A 85 3.38 12.30 -1.72
N PRO A 86 4.25 12.83 -2.60
CA PRO A 86 5.57 12.24 -2.81
C PRO A 86 6.44 12.39 -1.56
N LYS A 87 7.54 11.64 -1.51
CA LYS A 87 8.53 11.80 -0.45
C LYS A 87 9.10 13.23 -0.44
N GLY A 88 9.48 13.69 0.75
CA GLY A 88 9.93 15.06 1.01
C GLY A 88 8.79 16.01 1.43
N TYR A 89 7.53 15.59 1.33
CA TYR A 89 6.38 16.36 1.82
C TYR A 89 5.75 15.64 3.01
N ARG A 90 5.75 16.31 4.16
CA ARG A 90 5.27 15.75 5.43
C ARG A 90 4.41 16.77 6.20
N PRO A 91 3.13 16.93 5.83
CA PRO A 91 2.22 17.71 6.65
C PRO A 91 2.08 17.10 8.04
N SER A 92 1.86 17.95 9.04
CA SER A 92 1.51 17.50 10.38
C SER A 92 0.15 16.79 10.38
N THR A 93 -0.12 16.00 11.42
CA THR A 93 -1.43 15.36 11.59
C THR A 93 -2.58 16.37 11.60
N HIS A 94 -2.36 17.56 12.17
CA HIS A 94 -3.34 18.64 12.16
C HIS A 94 -3.60 19.17 10.74
N GLN A 95 -2.55 19.42 9.97
CA GLN A 95 -2.67 19.84 8.57
C GLN A 95 -3.40 18.79 7.73
N TRP A 96 -3.09 17.50 7.92
CA TRP A 96 -3.81 16.42 7.27
C TRP A 96 -5.31 16.42 7.60
N ARG A 97 -5.69 16.72 8.85
CA ARG A 97 -7.11 16.84 9.22
C ARG A 97 -7.79 17.99 8.47
N LEU A 98 -7.15 19.15 8.36
CA LEU A 98 -7.68 20.29 7.61
C LEU A 98 -7.79 19.99 6.11
N ILE A 99 -6.76 19.37 5.54
CA ILE A 99 -6.73 18.96 4.13
C ILE A 99 -7.88 17.99 3.82
N VAL A 100 -8.05 16.95 4.64
CA VAL A 100 -9.10 15.96 4.45
C VAL A 100 -10.49 16.56 4.66
N LYS A 101 -10.65 17.50 5.61
CA LYS A 101 -11.90 18.24 5.81
C LYS A 101 -12.32 18.97 4.53
N ASP A 102 -11.41 19.70 3.88
CA ASP A 102 -11.70 20.41 2.63
C ASP A 102 -12.07 19.45 1.49
N CYS A 103 -11.39 18.31 1.39
CA CYS A 103 -11.76 17.24 0.44
C CYS A 103 -13.18 16.69 0.69
N CYS A 104 -13.54 16.43 1.95
CA CYS A 104 -14.86 15.95 2.32
C CYS A 104 -15.96 16.97 2.00
N ILE A 105 -15.71 18.27 2.23
CA ILE A 105 -16.63 19.35 1.87
C ILE A 105 -16.85 19.39 0.35
N ALA A 106 -15.78 19.29 -0.44
CA ALA A 106 -15.88 19.29 -1.90
C ALA A 106 -16.71 18.10 -2.43
N LEU A 107 -16.53 16.91 -1.83
CA LEU A 107 -17.32 15.73 -2.18
C LEU A 107 -18.79 15.85 -1.74
N ALA A 108 -19.06 16.38 -0.54
CA ALA A 108 -20.43 16.61 -0.07
C ALA A 108 -21.19 17.56 -0.99
N LYS A 109 -20.54 18.66 -1.42
CA LYS A 109 -21.10 19.59 -2.42
C LYS A 109 -21.37 18.91 -3.76
N LEU A 110 -20.47 18.03 -4.22
CA LEU A 110 -20.68 17.28 -5.46
C LEU A 110 -21.88 16.33 -5.37
N CYS A 111 -22.16 15.78 -4.20
CA CYS A 111 -23.27 14.87 -3.97
C CYS A 111 -24.63 15.57 -3.85
N ASP A 112 -24.65 16.89 -3.69
CA ASP A 112 -25.86 17.70 -3.51
C ASP A 112 -26.77 17.10 -2.42
N LEU A 113 -26.24 17.12 -1.19
CA LEU A 113 -26.85 16.48 -0.03
C LEU A 113 -27.80 17.44 0.67
N ASN A 114 -28.98 16.95 1.05
CA ASN A 114 -29.84 17.67 1.98
C ASN A 114 -29.27 17.64 3.42
N ALA A 115 -29.91 18.35 4.36
CA ALA A 115 -29.40 18.48 5.73
C ALA A 115 -29.27 17.12 6.47
N GLU A 116 -30.20 16.19 6.26
CA GLU A 116 -30.17 14.87 6.91
C GLU A 116 -29.12 13.95 6.28
N GLU A 117 -29.07 13.93 4.95
CA GLU A 117 -28.05 13.21 4.18
C GLU A 117 -26.65 13.71 4.54
N LEU A 118 -26.47 15.02 4.72
CA LEU A 118 -25.20 15.60 5.14
C LEU A 118 -24.78 15.13 6.54
N LYS A 119 -25.71 15.08 7.50
CA LYS A 119 -25.45 14.53 8.84
C LYS A 119 -25.04 13.05 8.76
N ALA A 120 -25.74 12.26 7.93
CA ALA A 120 -25.43 10.85 7.73
C ALA A 120 -24.06 10.67 7.06
N PHE A 121 -23.76 11.47 6.03
CA PHE A 121 -22.48 11.50 5.33
C PHE A 121 -21.32 11.79 6.28
N GLN A 122 -21.43 12.84 7.10
CA GLN A 122 -20.39 13.22 8.07
C GLN A 122 -20.09 12.10 9.08
N LYS A 123 -21.11 11.38 9.53
CA LYS A 123 -20.97 10.24 10.46
C LYS A 123 -20.33 9.00 9.82
N GLN A 124 -20.18 8.98 8.49
CA GLN A 124 -19.67 7.87 7.68
C GLN A 124 -18.31 8.20 7.01
N ILE A 125 -17.55 9.14 7.59
CA ILE A 125 -16.20 9.50 7.13
C ILE A 125 -15.16 8.84 8.02
N ARG A 126 -14.36 7.95 7.44
CA ARG A 126 -13.22 7.29 8.07
C ARG A 126 -11.95 7.68 7.33
N ALA A 127 -10.95 8.21 8.03
CA ALA A 127 -9.67 8.53 7.42
C ALA A 127 -8.48 8.10 8.30
N VAL A 128 -7.52 7.42 7.67
CA VAL A 128 -6.29 6.94 8.30
C VAL A 128 -5.08 7.45 7.53
N LEU A 129 -4.18 8.13 8.22
CA LEU A 129 -2.90 8.59 7.72
C LEU A 129 -1.86 7.48 7.88
N HIS A 130 -1.21 7.13 6.78
CA HIS A 130 -0.03 6.27 6.74
C HIS A 130 1.18 7.15 6.50
N GLN A 131 2.00 7.35 7.54
CA GLN A 131 3.30 8.01 7.39
C GLN A 131 4.32 6.99 6.93
N GLN A 132 4.97 7.25 5.80
CA GLN A 132 5.96 6.37 5.19
C GLN A 132 7.36 6.87 5.50
N LYS A 133 8.35 5.97 5.57
CA LYS A 133 9.74 6.39 5.66
C LYS A 133 10.10 7.29 4.47
N GLN A 134 10.75 8.42 4.78
CA GLN A 134 11.07 9.47 3.80
C GLN A 134 12.43 9.29 3.15
N ASP A 135 13.22 8.33 3.61
CA ASP A 135 14.55 8.03 3.09
C ASP A 135 14.50 7.36 1.70
N GLY A 136 15.40 7.77 0.83
CA GLY A 136 15.58 7.19 -0.51
C GLY A 136 14.50 7.56 -1.54
N ASN A 137 14.80 7.28 -2.81
CA ASN A 137 14.02 7.77 -3.95
C ASN A 137 12.87 6.85 -4.42
N ARG A 138 12.73 5.66 -3.80
CA ARG A 138 11.73 4.64 -4.19
C ARG A 138 10.59 4.52 -3.16
N GLY A 139 9.39 4.20 -3.64
CA GLY A 139 8.18 4.02 -2.81
C GLY A 139 7.23 5.23 -2.81
N SER A 140 6.17 5.15 -2.01
CA SER A 140 5.22 6.26 -1.78
C SER A 140 5.62 7.10 -0.58
N GLY A 141 5.28 8.39 -0.58
CA GLY A 141 5.36 9.24 0.60
C GLY A 141 4.15 9.06 1.51
N ASP A 142 3.96 10.04 2.39
CA ASP A 142 2.83 10.06 3.33
C ASP A 142 1.50 10.12 2.56
N HIS A 143 0.52 9.33 3.01
CA HIS A 143 -0.77 9.25 2.34
C HIS A 143 -1.92 8.98 3.29
N VAL A 144 -3.10 9.46 2.93
CA VAL A 144 -4.34 9.22 3.66
C VAL A 144 -5.25 8.29 2.88
N HIS A 145 -5.71 7.25 3.56
CA HIS A 145 -6.84 6.43 3.12
C HIS A 145 -8.13 7.03 3.64
N LEU A 146 -8.87 7.73 2.77
CA LEU A 146 -10.17 8.34 3.07
C LEU A 146 -11.29 7.41 2.56
N ILE A 147 -12.01 6.78 3.48
CA ILE A 147 -13.18 5.94 3.23
C ILE A 147 -14.43 6.74 3.54
N ILE A 148 -15.35 6.80 2.57
CA ILE A 148 -16.63 7.49 2.70
C ILE A 148 -17.75 6.52 2.36
N GLY A 149 -18.70 6.36 3.28
CA GLY A 149 -19.92 5.59 3.06
C GLY A 149 -20.75 6.13 1.88
N LYS A 150 -21.27 5.23 1.05
CA LYS A 150 -22.06 5.57 -0.13
C LYS A 150 -23.56 5.62 0.13
N VAL A 151 -24.03 5.15 1.28
CA VAL A 151 -25.45 5.00 1.55
C VAL A 151 -25.87 6.02 2.60
N VAL A 152 -26.85 6.86 2.25
CA VAL A 152 -27.45 7.84 3.16
C VAL A 152 -28.96 7.69 3.08
N GLY A 153 -29.59 7.21 4.17
CA GLY A 153 -30.99 6.81 4.16
C GLY A 153 -31.28 5.76 3.07
N SER A 154 -32.24 6.06 2.20
CA SER A 154 -32.61 5.22 1.05
C SER A 154 -31.84 5.55 -0.24
N ARG A 155 -30.88 6.50 -0.21
CA ARG A 155 -30.13 6.94 -1.40
C ARG A 155 -28.72 6.36 -1.41
N VAL A 156 -28.30 5.93 -2.60
CA VAL A 156 -26.89 5.60 -2.89
C VAL A 156 -26.23 6.77 -3.61
N LEU A 157 -25.15 7.30 -3.02
CA LEU A 157 -24.31 8.37 -3.55
C LEU A 157 -23.42 7.83 -4.68
N LYS A 158 -24.02 7.63 -5.86
CA LYS A 158 -23.34 7.14 -7.07
C LYS A 158 -22.27 8.12 -7.56
N GLU A 159 -22.43 9.40 -7.22
CA GLU A 159 -21.55 10.52 -7.54
C GLU A 159 -20.11 10.25 -7.10
N LEU A 160 -19.94 9.69 -5.90
CA LEU A 160 -18.64 9.35 -5.32
C LEU A 160 -17.85 8.35 -6.18
N GLN A 161 -18.51 7.57 -7.04
CA GLN A 161 -17.85 6.59 -7.90
C GLN A 161 -17.53 7.15 -9.30
N LYS A 162 -18.11 8.29 -9.69
CA LYS A 162 -17.95 8.86 -11.04
C LYS A 162 -16.56 9.47 -11.20
N LYS A 163 -16.03 9.48 -12.42
CA LYS A 163 -14.75 10.17 -12.76
C LYS A 163 -14.74 11.65 -12.34
N LYS A 164 -15.91 12.30 -12.35
CA LYS A 164 -16.08 13.67 -11.86
C LYS A 164 -15.68 13.82 -10.39
N ALA A 165 -16.01 12.86 -9.52
CA ALA A 165 -15.57 12.88 -8.12
C ALA A 165 -14.05 12.78 -8.00
N THR A 166 -13.40 11.91 -8.78
CA THR A 166 -11.93 11.82 -8.84
C THR A 166 -11.29 13.15 -9.27
N LYS A 167 -11.90 13.87 -10.23
CA LYS A 167 -11.42 15.20 -10.65
C LYS A 167 -11.57 16.22 -9.52
N VAL A 168 -12.76 16.32 -8.92
CA VAL A 168 -13.06 17.25 -7.83
C VAL A 168 -12.14 17.04 -6.64
N ILE A 169 -11.94 15.80 -6.20
CA ILE A 169 -11.09 15.53 -5.04
C ILE A 169 -9.62 15.79 -5.32
N LYS A 170 -9.12 15.56 -6.55
CA LYS A 170 -7.74 15.90 -6.94
C LYS A 170 -7.49 17.41 -6.84
N GLN A 171 -8.44 18.20 -7.32
CA GLN A 171 -8.38 19.65 -7.25
C GLN A 171 -8.46 20.12 -5.80
N ALA A 172 -9.42 19.62 -5.03
CA ALA A 172 -9.58 19.95 -3.62
C ALA A 172 -8.33 19.58 -2.81
N PHE A 173 -7.75 18.40 -3.04
CA PHE A 173 -6.53 17.97 -2.35
C PHE A 173 -5.33 18.86 -2.69
N SER A 174 -5.15 19.21 -3.97
CA SER A 174 -4.05 20.07 -4.41
C SER A 174 -4.18 21.50 -3.88
N LEU A 175 -5.41 22.04 -3.82
CA LEU A 175 -5.66 23.34 -3.24
C LEU A 175 -5.49 23.34 -1.71
N ALA A 176 -6.00 22.32 -1.04
CA ALA A 176 -5.96 22.24 0.42
C ALA A 176 -4.52 22.01 0.96
N THR A 177 -3.70 21.25 0.23
CA THR A 177 -2.26 21.09 0.57
C THR A 177 -1.48 22.39 0.40
N LEU A 178 -1.77 23.18 -0.63
CA LEU A 178 -1.23 24.53 -0.75
C LEU A 178 -1.71 25.42 0.41
N LYS A 179 -3.02 25.46 0.67
CA LYS A 179 -3.63 26.31 1.69
C LYS A 179 -3.13 26.03 3.11
N HIS A 180 -3.08 24.76 3.52
CA HIS A 180 -2.85 24.38 4.92
C HIS A 180 -1.40 23.96 5.21
N ALA A 181 -0.63 23.62 4.18
CA ALA A 181 0.74 23.13 4.33
C ALA A 181 1.77 23.86 3.45
N ASN A 182 1.35 24.87 2.68
CA ASN A 182 2.17 25.58 1.71
C ASN A 182 2.89 24.65 0.70
N MET A 183 2.21 23.57 0.31
CA MET A 183 2.77 22.55 -0.57
C MET A 183 2.18 22.69 -1.98
N ASP A 184 2.95 23.31 -2.87
CA ASP A 184 2.56 23.47 -4.27
C ASP A 184 3.05 22.29 -5.14
N HIS A 185 2.09 21.59 -5.73
CA HIS A 185 2.34 20.49 -6.65
C HIS A 185 3.08 20.92 -7.93
N ARG A 186 2.98 22.19 -8.33
CA ARG A 186 3.68 22.74 -9.51
C ARG A 186 5.17 22.86 -9.29
N GLN A 187 5.60 23.02 -8.03
CA GLN A 187 7.01 23.11 -7.65
C GLN A 187 7.67 21.74 -7.53
N TYR A 188 6.89 20.65 -7.54
CA TYR A 188 7.43 19.30 -7.41
C TYR A 188 8.25 18.89 -8.64
N LYS A 189 9.53 18.59 -8.41
CA LYS A 189 10.43 18.02 -9.42
C LYS A 189 10.36 16.49 -9.38
N VAL A 190 9.98 15.89 -10.50
CA VAL A 190 9.87 14.44 -10.63
C VAL A 190 11.27 13.80 -10.58
N VAL A 191 11.52 12.97 -9.57
CA VAL A 191 12.81 12.31 -9.33
C VAL A 191 13.11 11.22 -10.38
N GLU A 192 12.10 10.47 -10.83
CA GLU A 192 12.23 9.44 -11.86
C GLU A 192 11.47 9.85 -13.13
N LYS A 193 12.15 10.48 -14.09
CA LYS A 193 11.55 10.92 -15.38
C LYS A 193 11.10 9.75 -16.27
N GLN A 194 11.64 8.56 -16.06
CA GLN A 194 11.48 7.39 -16.93
C GLN A 194 11.05 6.15 -16.13
N ARG A 195 9.85 6.18 -15.53
CA ARG A 195 9.22 4.92 -15.13
C ARG A 195 8.64 4.27 -16.37
N GLY A 196 9.14 3.08 -16.71
CA GLY A 196 8.53 2.23 -17.73
C GLY A 196 7.06 1.94 -17.41
N ARG A 197 6.33 1.43 -18.42
CA ARG A 197 4.91 1.06 -18.25
C ARG A 197 4.76 0.13 -17.04
N ARG A 198 3.76 0.40 -16.19
CA ARG A 198 3.42 -0.48 -15.08
C ARG A 198 3.19 -1.89 -15.62
N LEU A 199 4.00 -2.84 -15.14
CA LEU A 199 3.86 -4.25 -15.49
C LEU A 199 2.46 -4.74 -15.12
N SER A 200 1.89 -5.60 -15.97
CA SER A 200 0.70 -6.35 -15.61
C SER A 200 1.01 -7.28 -14.43
N THR A 201 -0.02 -7.74 -13.72
CA THR A 201 0.16 -8.67 -12.59
C THR A 201 0.94 -9.91 -13.01
N TRP A 202 0.66 -10.46 -14.20
CA TRP A 202 1.36 -11.62 -14.73
C TRP A 202 2.83 -11.31 -15.01
N GLN A 203 3.15 -10.18 -15.64
CA GLN A 203 4.54 -9.79 -15.92
C GLN A 203 5.34 -9.59 -14.62
N TYR A 204 4.72 -8.96 -13.63
CA TYR A 204 5.33 -8.77 -12.31
C TYR A 204 5.57 -10.11 -11.59
N GLN A 205 4.58 -11.02 -11.61
CA GLN A 205 4.72 -12.35 -11.04
C GLN A 205 5.79 -13.17 -11.76
N HIS A 206 5.83 -13.11 -13.09
CA HIS A 206 6.83 -13.79 -13.89
C HIS A 206 8.25 -13.30 -13.54
N GLN A 207 8.45 -11.98 -13.47
CA GLN A 207 9.73 -11.40 -13.06
C GLN A 207 10.14 -11.82 -11.65
N ASN A 208 9.22 -11.77 -10.67
CA ASN A 208 9.50 -12.23 -9.31
C ASN A 208 9.85 -13.73 -9.25
N SER A 209 9.20 -14.55 -10.07
CA SER A 209 9.51 -15.98 -10.17
C SER A 209 10.89 -16.22 -10.77
N LEU A 210 11.28 -15.45 -11.79
CA LEU A 210 12.64 -15.51 -12.36
C LEU A 210 13.70 -15.10 -11.34
N GLU A 211 13.49 -13.99 -10.62
CA GLU A 211 14.39 -13.54 -9.55
C GLU A 211 14.48 -14.59 -8.42
N THR A 212 13.35 -15.18 -8.02
CA THR A 212 13.32 -16.27 -7.04
C THR A 212 14.14 -17.46 -7.51
N LEU A 213 13.96 -17.88 -8.77
CA LEU A 213 14.70 -18.99 -9.36
C LEU A 213 16.21 -18.70 -9.43
N GLU A 214 16.62 -17.48 -9.75
CA GLU A 214 18.02 -17.06 -9.74
C GLU A 214 18.62 -17.12 -8.34
N ILE A 215 17.91 -16.63 -7.33
CA ILE A 215 18.33 -16.71 -5.93
C ILE A 215 18.50 -18.17 -5.51
N GLU A 216 17.55 -19.05 -5.86
CA GLU A 216 17.65 -20.47 -5.52
C GLU A 216 18.84 -21.17 -6.21
N LYS A 217 19.10 -20.85 -7.49
CA LYS A 217 20.29 -21.34 -8.20
C LYS A 217 21.58 -20.88 -7.52
N LEU A 218 21.67 -19.62 -7.11
CA LEU A 218 22.83 -19.08 -6.39
C LEU A 218 23.01 -19.78 -5.04
N ILE A 219 21.94 -19.98 -4.26
CA ILE A 219 22.01 -20.70 -2.97
C ILE A 219 22.54 -22.13 -3.19
N LYS A 220 22.00 -22.85 -4.19
CA LYS A 220 22.44 -24.21 -4.51
C LYS A 220 23.92 -24.24 -4.92
N GLN A 221 24.38 -23.27 -5.70
CA GLN A 221 25.80 -23.15 -6.06
C GLN A 221 26.69 -22.93 -4.83
N ILE A 222 26.28 -22.05 -3.91
CA ILE A 222 27.04 -21.80 -2.66
C ILE A 222 27.08 -23.07 -1.80
N GLN A 223 25.97 -23.82 -1.70
CA GLN A 223 25.91 -25.10 -1.01
C GLN A 223 26.91 -26.10 -1.59
N THR A 224 26.82 -26.39 -2.89
CA THR A 224 27.72 -27.33 -3.56
C THR A 224 29.19 -26.92 -3.45
N GLN A 225 29.49 -25.62 -3.50
CA GLN A 225 30.85 -25.12 -3.31
C GLN A 225 31.33 -25.27 -1.87
N SER A 226 30.44 -25.11 -0.88
CA SER A 226 30.75 -25.32 0.54
C SER A 226 31.03 -26.80 0.85
N ASP A 227 30.31 -27.71 0.21
CA ASP A 227 30.53 -29.16 0.33
C ASP A 227 31.90 -29.54 -0.26
N LYS A 228 32.21 -29.04 -1.48
CA LYS A 228 33.52 -29.25 -2.12
C LYS A 228 34.67 -28.63 -1.33
N TRP A 229 34.45 -27.46 -0.75
CA TRP A 229 35.44 -26.81 0.12
C TRP A 229 35.72 -27.64 1.37
N THR A 230 34.67 -28.16 2.02
CA THR A 230 34.81 -29.07 3.16
C THR A 230 35.64 -30.30 2.77
N LYS A 231 35.30 -30.95 1.66
CA LYS A 231 36.00 -32.16 1.20
C LYS A 231 37.48 -31.89 0.97
N ALA A 232 37.82 -30.82 0.23
CA ALA A 232 39.20 -30.43 -0.02
C ALA A 232 39.99 -30.16 1.27
N LYS A 233 39.33 -29.55 2.27
CA LYS A 233 39.95 -29.28 3.57
C LYS A 233 40.24 -30.56 4.37
N LEU A 234 39.35 -31.56 4.29
CA LEU A 234 39.58 -32.88 4.89
C LEU A 234 40.70 -33.66 4.19
N GLU A 235 40.82 -33.50 2.86
CA GLU A 235 41.82 -34.17 2.02
C GLU A 235 43.18 -33.44 1.97
N GLY A 236 43.28 -32.24 2.56
CA GLY A 236 44.50 -31.42 2.51
C GLY A 236 44.81 -30.80 1.14
N ASP A 237 43.84 -30.73 0.22
CA ASP A 237 44.01 -30.10 -1.10
C ASP A 237 43.83 -28.58 -1.00
N PHE A 238 44.92 -27.90 -0.60
CA PHE A 238 44.96 -26.45 -0.42
C PHE A 238 44.57 -25.67 -1.69
N LYS A 239 44.90 -26.17 -2.88
CA LYS A 239 44.59 -25.49 -4.15
C LYS A 239 43.10 -25.52 -4.41
N GLN A 240 42.46 -26.67 -4.19
CA GLN A 240 41.03 -26.81 -4.34
C GLN A 240 40.26 -26.10 -3.22
N GLU A 241 40.76 -26.10 -1.99
CA GLU A 241 40.24 -25.31 -0.87
C GLU A 241 40.16 -23.83 -1.26
N GLN A 242 41.29 -23.22 -1.63
CA GLN A 242 41.33 -21.80 -1.96
C GLN A 242 40.43 -21.45 -3.17
N ARG A 243 40.34 -22.36 -4.16
CA ARG A 243 39.47 -22.21 -5.32
C ARG A 243 38.00 -22.17 -4.92
N GLN A 244 37.53 -23.09 -4.08
CA GLN A 244 36.13 -23.12 -3.67
C GLN A 244 35.80 -21.95 -2.74
N PHE A 245 36.70 -21.57 -1.85
CA PHE A 245 36.54 -20.39 -0.99
C PHE A 245 36.31 -19.11 -1.79
N ASN A 246 37.13 -18.87 -2.81
CA ASN A 246 36.98 -17.70 -3.70
C ASN A 246 35.68 -17.73 -4.52
N ARG A 247 35.13 -18.90 -4.81
CA ARG A 247 33.83 -19.03 -5.49
C ARG A 247 32.65 -18.73 -4.54
N ILE A 248 32.71 -19.23 -3.30
CA ILE A 248 31.73 -18.94 -2.25
C ILE A 248 31.68 -17.43 -1.99
N LYS A 249 32.83 -16.77 -1.79
CA LYS A 249 32.91 -15.32 -1.56
C LYS A 249 32.27 -14.52 -2.70
N ARG A 250 32.56 -14.86 -3.95
CA ARG A 250 31.96 -14.20 -5.13
C ARG A 250 30.45 -14.39 -5.20
N ASN A 251 29.96 -15.58 -4.92
CA ASN A 251 28.53 -15.86 -4.95
C ASN A 251 27.78 -15.20 -3.78
N LEU A 252 28.42 -15.04 -2.61
CA LEU A 252 27.87 -14.26 -1.50
C LEU A 252 27.74 -12.76 -1.85
N VAL A 253 28.74 -12.17 -2.50
CA VAL A 253 28.63 -10.77 -2.98
C VAL A 253 27.51 -10.63 -4.03
N ARG A 254 27.33 -11.64 -4.89
CA ARG A 254 26.23 -11.65 -5.87
C ARG A 254 24.86 -11.74 -5.19
N ILE A 255 24.70 -12.58 -4.18
CA ILE A 255 23.40 -12.80 -3.53
C ILE A 255 22.96 -11.59 -2.68
N GLU A 256 23.91 -10.79 -2.19
CA GLU A 256 23.65 -9.54 -1.47
C GLU A 256 22.96 -8.46 -2.33
N LYS A 257 22.99 -8.59 -3.66
CA LYS A 257 22.29 -7.68 -4.57
C LYS A 257 20.77 -7.91 -4.62
N TYR A 258 20.29 -9.04 -4.11
CA TYR A 258 18.87 -9.41 -4.13
C TYR A 258 18.20 -9.17 -2.77
N ASP A 259 16.91 -8.85 -2.77
CA ASP A 259 16.12 -8.80 -1.52
C ASP A 259 15.68 -10.22 -1.13
N LEU A 260 16.31 -10.77 -0.09
CA LEU A 260 16.13 -12.16 0.28
C LEU A 260 14.90 -12.36 1.17
N SER A 261 14.03 -13.30 0.78
CA SER A 261 12.93 -13.79 1.60
C SER A 261 13.43 -14.40 2.93
N SER A 262 12.55 -14.50 3.92
CA SER A 262 12.88 -15.14 5.21
C SER A 262 13.38 -16.57 5.05
N GLN A 263 12.81 -17.33 4.09
CA GLN A 263 13.24 -18.70 3.78
C GLN A 263 14.63 -18.72 3.14
N HIS A 264 14.93 -17.82 2.20
CA HIS A 264 16.25 -17.70 1.58
C HIS A 264 17.32 -17.33 2.62
N ARG A 265 17.01 -16.40 3.53
CA ARG A 265 17.91 -16.02 4.62
C ARG A 265 18.22 -17.21 5.54
N ARG A 266 17.23 -18.04 5.88
CA ARG A 266 17.46 -19.28 6.66
C ARG A 266 18.38 -20.25 5.93
N LYS A 267 18.12 -20.54 4.65
CA LYS A 267 18.97 -21.42 3.83
C LYS A 267 20.42 -20.91 3.80
N LEU A 268 20.63 -19.60 3.59
CA LEU A 268 21.96 -18.99 3.61
C LEU A 268 22.62 -19.01 4.99
N ALA A 269 21.86 -18.83 6.07
CA ALA A 269 22.39 -18.87 7.42
C ALA A 269 22.96 -20.26 7.77
N VAL A 270 22.28 -21.34 7.36
CA VAL A 270 22.79 -22.71 7.49
C VAL A 270 24.14 -22.84 6.78
N VAL A 271 24.22 -22.39 5.52
CA VAL A 271 25.46 -22.47 4.73
C VAL A 271 26.59 -21.65 5.36
N ARG A 272 26.31 -20.42 5.81
CA ARG A 272 27.27 -19.56 6.51
C ARG A 272 27.77 -20.20 7.81
N SER A 273 26.89 -20.89 8.55
CA SER A 273 27.26 -21.57 9.80
C SER A 273 28.17 -22.79 9.56
N THR A 274 27.94 -23.53 8.48
CA THR A 274 28.80 -24.67 8.08
C THR A 274 30.20 -24.22 7.71
N VAL A 275 30.31 -23.09 7.00
CA VAL A 275 31.62 -22.51 6.62
C VAL A 275 32.36 -21.98 7.86
N LYS A 276 31.67 -21.27 8.78
CA LYS A 276 32.27 -20.78 10.04
C LYS A 276 32.74 -21.90 10.97
N LYS A 277 31.88 -22.88 11.26
CA LYS A 277 32.21 -24.02 12.15
C LYS A 277 33.44 -24.83 11.69
N ARG A 278 33.86 -24.70 10.43
CA ARG A 278 34.94 -25.48 9.82
C ARG A 278 36.19 -24.63 9.50
N GLY A 279 36.35 -23.49 10.18
CA GLY A 279 37.58 -22.69 10.16
C GLY A 279 37.42 -21.30 9.53
N LEU A 280 36.34 -20.61 9.87
CA LEU A 280 36.24 -19.15 9.84
C LEU A 280 35.84 -18.66 11.23
#